data_AF-H5WLB8-F1
#
_entry.id   AF-H5WLB8-F1
#
_cell.length_a   1.000
_cell.length_b   1.000
_cell.length_c   1.000
_cell.angle_alpha   90.00
_cell.angle_beta   90.00
_cell.angle_gamma   90.00
#
_symmetry.space_group_name_H-M   'P 1'
#
loop_
_entity.id
_entity.type
_entity.pdbx_description
1 polymer ?
#
loop_
_entity_poly.entity_id
_entity_poly.type
_entity_poly.pdbx_seq_one_letter_code
_entity_poly.pdbx_strand_id
1 'polypeptide(L)'
;MNQPRNTPARQRGVSLIEGLAALCVMSIVAGGALPSFEAQFRLHQLKGTAELLETDLQLARSEAVTRNHPVRLTLNPGGLVAGSCYIVHTGPADACHCDAGQAPRCDAPAQVLRSVSITPEANVQVRSAVRSILFDGTLATSTPTATLRVESTGGASLHQVVNVVGRIRTCTVAGTVPGYRNC
;
A
#
# COMPACT_ATOMS: atom_id res chain seq x y z
N MET A 1 47.98 -59.82 5.57
CA MET A 1 47.64 -58.40 5.36
C MET A 1 46.44 -58.35 4.41
N ASN A 2 45.21 -58.34 4.94
CA ASN A 2 43.99 -58.37 4.10
C ASN A 2 43.52 -56.93 3.85
N GLN A 3 43.58 -56.49 2.59
CA GLN A 3 43.08 -55.20 2.15
C GLN A 3 41.59 -55.31 1.78
N PRO A 4 40.69 -54.48 2.31
CA PRO A 4 39.29 -54.50 1.89
C PRO A 4 39.18 -54.00 0.45
N ARG A 5 38.55 -54.81 -0.42
CA ARG A 5 38.24 -54.42 -1.81
C ARG A 5 37.13 -53.37 -1.77
N ASN A 6 37.47 -52.11 -2.01
CA ASN A 6 36.50 -51.07 -2.33
C ASN A 6 35.86 -51.41 -3.69
N THR A 7 34.66 -51.98 -3.68
CA THR A 7 33.83 -52.08 -4.88
C THR A 7 33.35 -50.67 -5.24
N PRO A 8 33.68 -50.14 -6.43
CA PRO A 8 33.17 -48.85 -6.85
C PRO A 8 31.64 -48.94 -6.95
N ALA A 9 30.94 -48.05 -6.24
CA ALA A 9 29.50 -47.92 -6.37
C ALA A 9 29.18 -47.58 -7.83
N ARG A 10 28.40 -48.45 -8.48
CA ARG A 10 27.99 -48.30 -9.87
C ARG A 10 27.13 -47.03 -9.99
N GLN A 11 27.69 -45.95 -10.54
CA GLN A 11 26.90 -44.76 -10.90
C GLN A 11 25.84 -45.20 -11.93
N ARG A 12 24.57 -45.13 -11.53
CA ARG A 12 23.44 -45.27 -12.44
C ARG A 12 23.25 -43.92 -13.13
N GLY A 13 23.48 -43.86 -14.44
CA GLY A 13 23.16 -42.68 -15.24
C GLY A 13 21.64 -42.48 -15.32
N VAL A 14 21.21 -41.23 -15.36
CA VAL A 14 19.81 -40.85 -15.55
C VAL A 14 19.43 -41.10 -17.01
N SER A 15 18.27 -41.71 -17.25
CA SER A 15 17.80 -41.94 -18.62
C SER A 15 17.19 -40.67 -19.22
N LEU A 16 17.22 -40.53 -20.56
CA LEU A 16 16.60 -39.40 -21.25
C LEU A 16 15.11 -39.27 -20.91
N ILE A 17 14.41 -40.40 -20.74
CA ILE A 17 13.00 -40.41 -20.37
C ILE A 17 12.76 -39.97 -18.91
N GLU A 18 13.69 -40.29 -18.00
CA GLU A 18 13.65 -39.84 -16.61
C GLU A 18 13.89 -38.32 -16.50
N GLY A 19 14.80 -37.78 -17.32
CA GLY A 19 15.01 -36.34 -17.44
C GLY A 19 13.76 -35.61 -17.98
N LEU A 20 13.13 -36.13 -19.04
CA LEU A 20 11.89 -35.57 -19.57
C LEU A 20 10.72 -35.68 -18.58
N ALA A 21 10.61 -36.80 -17.85
CA ALA A 21 9.60 -36.97 -16.82
C ALA A 21 9.80 -35.99 -15.65
N ALA A 22 11.05 -35.80 -15.19
CA ALA A 22 11.37 -34.82 -14.16
C ALA A 22 11.06 -33.38 -14.61
N LEU A 23 11.38 -33.02 -15.86
CA LEU A 23 11.03 -31.72 -16.43
C LEU A 23 9.52 -31.50 -16.51
N CYS A 24 8.75 -32.53 -16.89
CA CYS A 24 7.28 -32.45 -16.92
C CYS A 24 6.69 -32.25 -15.52
N VAL A 25 7.20 -32.96 -14.51
CA VAL A 25 6.75 -32.77 -13.13
C VAL A 25 7.11 -31.38 -12.63
N MET A 26 8.33 -30.90 -12.89
CA MET A 26 8.75 -29.55 -12.50
C MET A 26 7.90 -28.46 -13.16
N SER A 27 7.53 -28.60 -14.42
CA SER A 27 6.70 -27.60 -15.12
C SER A 27 5.27 -27.55 -14.57
N ILE A 28 4.68 -28.71 -14.24
CA ILE A 28 3.35 -28.78 -13.59
C ILE A 28 3.40 -28.10 -12.22
N VAL A 29 4.41 -28.41 -11.41
CA VAL A 29 4.56 -27.82 -10.06
C VAL A 29 4.81 -26.31 -10.15
N ALA A 30 5.68 -25.86 -11.05
CA ALA A 30 5.96 -24.44 -11.25
C ALA A 30 4.73 -23.67 -11.75
N GLY A 31 3.93 -24.26 -12.64
CA GLY A 31 2.70 -23.65 -13.15
C GLY A 31 1.64 -23.42 -12.06
N GLY A 32 1.59 -24.29 -11.04
CA GLY A 32 0.64 -24.16 -9.92
C GLY A 32 0.97 -23.06 -8.91
N ALA A 33 2.22 -22.60 -8.83
CA ALA A 33 2.66 -21.64 -7.81
C ALA A 33 2.34 -20.17 -8.18
N LEU A 34 2.28 -19.85 -9.48
CA LEU A 34 2.08 -18.50 -10.01
C LEU A 34 0.86 -17.73 -9.46
N PRO A 35 -0.37 -18.29 -9.41
CA PRO A 35 -1.53 -17.54 -8.91
C PRO A 35 -1.41 -17.15 -7.44
N SER A 36 -0.68 -17.96 -6.64
CA SER A 36 -0.43 -17.65 -5.23
C SER A 36 0.48 -16.41 -5.08
N PHE A 37 1.49 -16.28 -5.93
CA PHE A 37 2.38 -15.11 -5.92
C PHE A 37 1.66 -13.80 -6.26
N GLU A 38 0.74 -13.82 -7.22
CA GLU A 38 -0.05 -12.62 -7.58
C GLU A 38 -0.93 -12.16 -6.41
N ALA A 39 -1.54 -13.10 -5.67
CA ALA A 39 -2.31 -12.76 -4.47
C ALA A 39 -1.44 -12.16 -3.37
N GLN A 40 -0.25 -12.73 -3.12
CA GLN A 40 0.69 -12.19 -2.13
C GLN A 40 1.20 -10.80 -2.53
N PHE A 41 1.55 -10.60 -3.81
CA PHE A 41 2.02 -9.31 -4.30
C PHE A 41 0.96 -8.22 -4.13
N ARG A 42 -0.30 -8.50 -4.48
CA ARG A 42 -1.43 -7.58 -4.27
C ARG A 42 -1.62 -7.24 -2.79
N LEU A 43 -1.51 -8.24 -1.91
CA LEU A 43 -1.60 -8.04 -0.47
C LEU A 43 -0.46 -7.15 0.06
N HIS A 44 0.77 -7.38 -0.40
CA HIS A 44 1.92 -6.55 -0.04
C HIS A 44 1.75 -5.11 -0.54
N GLN A 45 1.26 -4.93 -1.77
CA GLN A 45 0.98 -3.61 -2.32
C GLN A 45 -0.08 -2.88 -1.48
N LEU A 46 -1.17 -3.56 -1.12
CA LEU A 46 -2.21 -3.02 -0.25
C LEU A 46 -1.65 -2.56 1.11
N LYS A 47 -0.87 -3.43 1.77
CA LYS A 47 -0.24 -3.12 3.07
C LYS A 47 0.72 -1.95 2.97
N GLY A 48 1.60 -1.96 1.96
CA GLY A 48 2.56 -0.88 1.74
C GLY A 48 1.89 0.47 1.46
N THR A 49 0.82 0.50 0.67
CA THR A 49 0.04 1.74 0.45
C THR A 49 -0.67 2.19 1.73
N ALA A 50 -1.21 1.27 2.52
CA ALA A 50 -1.85 1.60 3.79
C ALA A 50 -0.87 2.14 4.84
N GLU A 51 0.31 1.54 4.97
CA GLU A 51 1.39 1.99 5.86
C GLU A 51 1.97 3.34 5.44
N LEU A 52 2.13 3.55 4.13
CA LEU A 52 2.54 4.84 3.58
C LEU A 52 1.49 5.93 3.91
N LEU A 53 0.21 5.63 3.71
CA LEU A 53 -0.86 6.57 4.03
C LEU A 53 -0.94 6.88 5.54
N GLU A 54 -0.76 5.87 6.40
CA GLU A 54 -0.66 6.06 7.85
C GLU A 54 0.50 7.00 8.19
N THR A 55 1.67 6.78 7.59
CA THR A 55 2.86 7.60 7.78
C THR A 55 2.62 9.04 7.34
N ASP A 56 1.99 9.25 6.18
CA ASP A 56 1.72 10.59 5.65
C ASP A 56 0.64 11.33 6.46
N LEU A 57 -0.31 10.61 7.07
CA LEU A 57 -1.25 11.19 8.05
C LEU A 57 -0.52 11.62 9.34
N GLN A 58 0.40 10.80 9.85
CA GLN A 58 1.21 11.15 11.01
C GLN A 58 2.12 12.35 10.71
N LEU A 59 2.70 12.41 9.50
CA LEU A 59 3.46 13.55 9.01
C LEU A 59 2.61 14.82 8.98
N ALA A 60 1.40 14.76 8.41
CA ALA A 60 0.51 15.93 8.37
C ALA A 60 0.21 16.47 9.78
N ARG A 61 -0.04 15.56 10.74
CA ARG A 61 -0.28 15.91 12.13
C ARG A 61 0.96 16.50 12.81
N SER A 62 2.13 15.90 12.63
CA SER A 62 3.37 16.38 13.25
C SER A 62 3.84 17.71 12.65
N GLU A 63 3.68 17.91 11.34
CA GLU A 63 3.95 19.18 10.66
C GLU A 63 3.02 20.28 11.14
N ALA A 64 1.74 19.98 11.39
CA ALA A 64 0.80 20.96 11.95
C ALA A 64 1.31 21.50 13.30
N VAL A 65 1.70 20.59 14.19
CA VAL A 65 2.21 20.92 15.53
C VAL A 65 3.55 21.64 15.46
N THR A 66 4.48 21.13 14.65
CA THR A 66 5.83 21.70 14.51
C THR A 66 5.79 23.12 13.97
N ARG A 67 4.86 23.40 13.04
CA ARG A 67 4.67 24.73 12.47
C ARG A 67 3.78 25.63 13.30
N ASN A 68 3.08 25.09 14.31
CA ASN A 68 1.96 25.74 15.00
C ASN A 68 0.95 26.36 14.01
N HIS A 69 0.69 25.65 12.92
CA HIS A 69 -0.17 26.09 11.82
C HIS A 69 -0.97 24.92 11.25
N PRO A 70 -2.19 25.16 10.75
CA PRO A 70 -3.02 24.10 10.17
C PRO A 70 -2.37 23.45 8.95
N VAL A 71 -2.33 22.11 8.94
CA VAL A 71 -1.90 21.29 7.80
C VAL A 71 -3.02 20.35 7.40
N ARG A 72 -3.21 20.17 6.09
CA ARG A 72 -4.28 19.35 5.53
C ARG A 72 -3.72 18.15 4.78
N LEU A 73 -4.44 17.04 4.82
CA LEU A 73 -4.35 16.00 3.80
C LEU A 73 -5.60 16.08 2.94
N THR A 74 -5.42 16.32 1.64
CA THR A 74 -6.51 16.38 0.66
C THR A 74 -6.36 15.24 -0.33
N LEU A 75 -7.43 14.46 -0.47
CA LEU A 75 -7.57 13.41 -1.47
C LEU A 75 -8.18 14.02 -2.73
N ASN A 76 -7.52 13.82 -3.86
CA ASN A 76 -8.03 14.15 -5.17
C ASN A 76 -8.35 12.82 -5.86
N PRO A 77 -9.62 12.38 -5.83
CA PRO A 77 -10.00 11.16 -6.50
C PRO A 77 -9.90 11.39 -8.01
N GLY A 78 -9.00 10.68 -8.67
CA GLY A 78 -9.24 10.33 -10.07
C GLY A 78 -9.88 8.94 -10.09
N GLY A 79 -10.75 8.71 -11.08
CA GLY A 79 -11.41 7.41 -11.22
C GLY A 79 -10.42 6.28 -11.48
N LEU A 80 -10.92 5.05 -11.59
CA LEU A 80 -10.14 3.85 -11.93
C LEU A 80 -9.20 4.03 -13.14
N VAL A 81 -9.53 4.95 -14.05
CA VAL A 81 -8.78 5.22 -15.29
C VAL A 81 -7.75 6.35 -15.13
N ALA A 82 -7.95 7.25 -14.16
CA ALA A 82 -7.10 8.43 -13.94
C ALA A 82 -6.10 8.24 -12.78
N GLY A 83 -6.30 7.22 -11.94
CA GLY A 83 -5.54 7.04 -10.71
C GLY A 83 -6.01 8.00 -9.62
N SER A 84 -5.60 7.80 -8.37
CA SER A 84 -5.94 8.73 -7.28
C SER A 84 -4.67 9.39 -6.77
N CYS A 85 -4.77 10.57 -6.18
CA CYS A 85 -3.65 11.13 -5.44
C CYS A 85 -4.14 11.70 -4.12
N TYR A 86 -3.22 11.84 -3.19
CA TYR A 86 -3.42 12.71 -2.05
C TYR A 86 -2.21 13.62 -1.84
N ILE A 87 -2.47 14.77 -1.24
CA ILE A 87 -1.49 15.83 -1.02
C ILE A 87 -1.59 16.24 0.45
N VAL A 88 -0.45 16.29 1.14
CA VAL A 88 -0.30 16.97 2.42
C VAL A 88 0.19 18.38 2.14
N HIS A 89 -0.54 19.39 2.61
CA HIS A 89 -0.25 20.78 2.28
C HIS A 89 -0.72 21.76 3.36
N THR A 90 -0.21 22.99 3.28
CA THR A 90 -0.73 24.14 4.02
C THR A 90 -1.84 24.85 3.22
N GLY A 91 -2.54 25.80 3.84
CA GLY A 91 -3.54 26.62 3.15
C GLY A 91 -4.89 25.94 2.94
N PRO A 92 -5.83 26.56 2.20
CA PRO A 92 -7.22 26.11 2.01
C PRO A 92 -7.35 24.70 1.41
N ALA A 93 -8.47 24.03 1.65
CA ALA A 93 -8.69 22.62 1.25
C ALA A 93 -8.71 22.39 -0.27
N ASP A 94 -9.00 23.43 -1.05
CA ASP A 94 -9.05 23.45 -2.50
C ASP A 94 -7.81 24.08 -3.14
N ALA A 95 -6.84 24.54 -2.34
CA ALA A 95 -5.67 25.26 -2.86
C ALA A 95 -4.66 24.35 -3.58
N CYS A 96 -4.79 23.02 -3.48
CA CYS A 96 -3.83 22.07 -4.04
C CYS A 96 -4.50 21.02 -4.91
N HIS A 97 -3.86 20.75 -6.04
CA HIS A 97 -4.35 19.85 -7.07
C HIS A 97 -3.24 18.93 -7.57
N CYS A 98 -3.63 17.72 -7.91
CA CYS A 98 -2.83 16.83 -8.73
C CYS A 98 -3.62 16.52 -9.99
N ASP A 99 -2.92 16.54 -11.10
CA ASP A 99 -3.43 16.13 -12.40
C ASP A 99 -2.58 14.98 -12.90
N ALA A 100 -3.19 14.08 -13.66
CA ALA A 100 -2.49 12.92 -14.20
C ALA A 100 -1.27 13.38 -15.03
N GLY A 101 -0.08 12.88 -14.68
CA GLY A 101 1.17 13.19 -15.37
C GLY A 101 1.77 14.57 -15.08
N GLN A 102 1.21 15.34 -14.15
CA GLN A 102 1.77 16.62 -13.71
C GLN A 102 2.24 16.54 -12.26
N ALA A 103 3.26 17.34 -11.93
CA ALA A 103 3.64 17.54 -10.55
C ALA A 103 2.48 18.21 -9.78
N PRO A 104 2.21 17.79 -8.53
CA PRO A 104 1.17 18.41 -7.72
C PRO A 104 1.48 19.88 -7.51
N ARG A 105 0.47 20.72 -7.67
CA ARG A 105 0.57 22.17 -7.58
C ARG A 105 -0.33 22.71 -6.49
N CYS A 106 0.15 23.75 -5.82
CA CYS A 106 -0.64 24.54 -4.89
C CYS A 106 -0.61 26.01 -5.30
N ASP A 107 -1.73 26.69 -5.15
CA ASP A 107 -1.82 28.13 -5.33
C ASP A 107 -1.24 28.84 -4.10
N ALA A 108 -0.38 29.83 -4.31
CA ALA A 108 0.20 30.59 -3.21
C ALA A 108 -0.91 31.25 -2.37
N PRO A 109 -0.83 31.24 -1.03
CA PRO A 109 0.34 30.90 -0.20
C PRO A 109 0.42 29.42 0.24
N ALA A 110 -0.40 28.52 -0.32
CA ALA A 110 -0.36 27.10 0.02
C ALA A 110 0.93 26.44 -0.48
N GLN A 111 1.45 25.49 0.29
CA GLN A 111 2.68 24.77 -0.02
C GLN A 111 2.46 23.27 0.09
N VAL A 112 2.94 22.52 -0.90
CA VAL A 112 2.99 21.06 -0.86
C VAL A 112 4.08 20.63 0.12
N LEU A 113 3.72 19.83 1.11
CA LEU A 113 4.66 19.19 2.04
C LEU A 113 4.99 17.76 1.59
N ARG A 114 3.97 17.04 1.15
CA ARG A 114 4.08 15.66 0.65
C ARG A 114 2.99 15.42 -0.38
N SER A 115 3.28 14.59 -1.36
CA SER A 115 2.29 14.16 -2.34
C SER A 115 2.57 12.74 -2.78
N VAL A 116 1.51 12.00 -3.05
CA VAL A 116 1.59 10.62 -3.53
C VAL A 116 0.54 10.44 -4.62
N SER A 117 1.01 9.96 -5.77
CA SER A 117 0.16 9.57 -6.90
C SER A 117 0.06 8.06 -6.95
N ILE A 118 -1.17 7.55 -7.04
CA ILE A 118 -1.50 6.14 -7.15
C ILE A 118 -1.98 5.93 -8.57
N THR A 119 -1.16 5.25 -9.37
CA THR A 119 -1.45 5.00 -10.78
C THR A 119 -2.61 4.02 -10.95
N PRO A 120 -3.36 4.07 -12.07
CA PRO A 120 -4.38 3.07 -12.40
C PRO A 120 -3.87 1.63 -12.39
N GLU A 121 -2.60 1.44 -12.74
CA GLU A 121 -1.91 0.14 -12.79
C GLU A 121 -1.61 -0.41 -11.41
N ALA A 122 -1.59 0.45 -10.38
CA ALA A 122 -1.55 -0.03 -9.02
C ALA A 122 -2.87 -0.77 -8.75
N ASN A 123 -2.79 -2.04 -8.36
CA ASN A 123 -3.95 -2.87 -7.99
C ASN A 123 -4.59 -2.44 -6.66
N VAL A 124 -4.49 -1.14 -6.34
CA VAL A 124 -4.84 -0.50 -5.08
C VAL A 124 -5.38 0.90 -5.35
N GLN A 125 -6.40 1.31 -4.59
CA GLN A 125 -6.98 2.65 -4.65
C GLN A 125 -7.19 3.20 -3.25
N VAL A 126 -7.12 4.53 -3.13
CA VAL A 126 -7.47 5.23 -1.90
C VAL A 126 -8.79 5.95 -2.08
N ARG A 127 -9.75 5.66 -1.20
CA ARG A 127 -11.09 6.26 -1.19
C ARG A 127 -11.40 6.87 0.16
N SER A 128 -12.20 7.91 0.18
CA SER A 128 -12.69 8.53 1.41
C SER A 128 -14.03 9.20 1.14
N ALA A 129 -14.90 9.23 2.14
CA ALA A 129 -16.13 10.01 2.10
C ALA A 129 -15.86 11.52 2.24
N VAL A 130 -14.75 11.88 2.90
CA VAL A 130 -14.30 13.27 3.05
C VAL A 130 -13.11 13.53 2.15
N ARG A 131 -13.13 14.68 1.47
CA ARG A 131 -12.07 15.07 0.54
C ARG A 131 -10.83 15.60 1.24
N SER A 132 -10.98 16.29 2.36
CA SER A 132 -9.86 16.94 3.07
C SER A 132 -10.01 16.75 4.57
N ILE A 133 -8.87 16.58 5.26
CA ILE A 133 -8.75 16.46 6.71
C ILE A 133 -7.76 17.51 7.17
N LEU A 134 -8.21 18.40 8.06
CA LEU A 134 -7.37 19.41 8.70
C LEU A 134 -6.83 18.87 10.02
N PHE A 135 -5.53 19.00 10.24
CA PHE A 135 -4.91 18.88 11.55
C PHE A 135 -4.64 20.27 12.13
N ASP A 136 -5.10 20.47 13.36
CA ASP A 136 -4.88 21.72 14.09
C ASP A 136 -3.43 21.82 14.60
N GLY A 137 -2.84 23.01 14.49
CA GLY A 137 -1.45 23.21 14.86
C GLY A 137 -1.19 23.29 16.36
N THR A 138 -2.20 23.56 17.18
CA THR A 138 -2.03 23.74 18.62
C THR A 138 -2.45 22.51 19.40
N LEU A 139 -3.57 21.89 19.00
CA LEU A 139 -4.17 20.75 19.70
C LEU A 139 -3.91 19.41 19.02
N ALA A 140 -3.34 19.41 17.81
CA ALA A 140 -3.14 18.21 16.99
C ALA A 140 -4.44 17.40 16.74
N THR A 141 -5.60 18.05 16.86
CA THR A 141 -6.93 17.50 16.59
C THR A 141 -7.16 17.38 15.08
N SER A 142 -8.12 16.54 14.67
CA SER A 142 -8.52 16.46 13.27
C SER A 142 -9.92 16.99 13.06
N THR A 143 -10.15 17.65 11.92
CA THR A 143 -11.49 18.04 11.47
C THR A 143 -11.62 17.97 9.95
N PRO A 144 -12.63 17.26 9.42
CA PRO A 144 -13.53 16.34 10.13
C PRO A 144 -12.79 15.08 10.63
N THR A 145 -13.49 14.22 11.37
CA THR A 145 -13.06 12.82 11.50
C THR A 145 -13.18 12.13 10.15
N ALA A 146 -12.30 11.17 9.86
CA ALA A 146 -12.24 10.54 8.56
C ALA A 146 -11.94 9.06 8.63
N THR A 147 -12.35 8.35 7.59
CA THR A 147 -11.91 6.98 7.32
C THR A 147 -11.47 6.94 5.87
N LEU A 148 -10.16 6.86 5.65
CA LEU A 148 -9.59 6.64 4.33
C LEU A 148 -9.44 5.13 4.13
N ARG A 149 -9.95 4.61 3.01
CA ARG A 149 -9.93 3.20 2.67
C ARG A 149 -8.91 2.96 1.60
N VAL A 150 -8.01 2.05 1.84
CA VAL A 150 -7.08 1.49 0.87
C VAL A 150 -7.68 0.17 0.42
N GLU A 151 -8.09 0.09 -0.83
CA GLU A 151 -8.85 -1.03 -1.39
C GLU A 151 -8.07 -1.65 -2.53
N SER A 152 -7.92 -2.98 -2.51
CA SER A 152 -7.31 -3.72 -3.60
C SER A 152 -8.37 -4.24 -4.58
N THR A 153 -7.98 -4.42 -5.85
CA THR A 153 -8.81 -5.08 -6.88
C THR A 153 -9.23 -6.51 -6.49
N GLY A 154 -8.48 -7.16 -5.60
CA GLY A 154 -8.81 -8.48 -5.04
C GLY A 154 -9.83 -8.47 -3.89
N GLY A 155 -10.42 -7.32 -3.55
CA GLY A 155 -11.45 -7.18 -2.51
C GLY A 155 -10.95 -7.00 -1.09
N ALA A 156 -9.63 -7.13 -0.85
CA ALA A 156 -9.03 -6.83 0.44
C ALA A 156 -9.02 -5.31 0.71
N SER A 157 -9.28 -4.90 1.95
CA SER A 157 -9.36 -3.49 2.34
C SER A 157 -8.75 -3.21 3.72
N LEU A 158 -8.00 -2.10 3.80
CA LEU A 158 -7.47 -1.52 5.02
C LEU A 158 -7.99 -0.09 5.20
N HIS A 159 -8.39 0.26 6.41
CA HIS A 159 -8.97 1.54 6.76
C HIS A 159 -8.03 2.31 7.69
N GLN A 160 -7.70 3.54 7.29
CA GLN A 160 -7.07 4.55 8.12
C GLN A 160 -8.14 5.42 8.77
N VAL A 161 -8.42 5.16 10.05
CA VAL A 161 -9.43 5.88 10.82
C VAL A 161 -8.78 6.98 11.63
N VAL A 162 -9.17 8.23 11.38
CA VAL A 162 -8.72 9.42 12.10
C VAL A 162 -9.86 9.97 12.93
N ASN A 163 -9.68 10.04 14.25
CA ASN A 163 -10.68 10.56 15.17
C ASN A 163 -10.46 12.05 15.50
N VAL A 164 -11.38 12.64 16.25
CA VAL A 164 -11.39 14.09 16.55
C VAL A 164 -10.13 14.58 17.29
N VAL A 165 -9.44 13.71 18.03
CA VAL A 165 -8.18 14.05 18.72
C VAL A 165 -6.93 13.81 17.85
N GLY A 166 -7.12 13.53 16.55
CA GLY A 166 -6.04 13.29 15.59
C GLY A 166 -5.36 11.93 15.72
N ARG A 167 -5.93 10.99 16.49
CA ARG A 167 -5.40 9.63 16.58
C ARG A 167 -5.74 8.87 15.29
N ILE A 168 -4.69 8.40 14.61
CA ILE A 168 -4.76 7.54 13.44
C ILE A 168 -4.66 6.08 13.88
N ARG A 169 -5.51 5.22 13.32
CA ARG A 169 -5.45 3.76 13.52
C ARG A 169 -5.72 3.02 12.21
N THR A 170 -5.01 1.92 12.01
CA THR A 170 -5.29 0.99 10.92
C THR A 170 -6.23 -0.13 11.38
N CYS A 171 -7.27 -0.43 10.60
CA CYS A 171 -8.14 -1.58 10.82
C CYS A 171 -8.59 -2.21 9.48
N THR A 172 -9.18 -3.41 9.51
CA THR A 172 -9.75 -4.08 8.35
C THR A 172 -11.22 -4.41 8.56
N VAL A 173 -11.98 -4.62 7.50
CA VAL A 173 -13.37 -5.11 7.58
C VAL A 173 -13.37 -6.62 7.36
N ALA A 174 -14.15 -7.33 8.17
CA ALA A 174 -14.38 -8.77 8.06
C ALA A 174 -13.11 -9.62 8.02
N GLY A 175 -12.01 -9.19 8.66
CA GLY A 175 -10.76 -9.94 8.70
C GLY A 175 -10.13 -10.23 7.33
N THR A 176 -10.44 -9.44 6.30
CA THR A 176 -9.95 -9.67 4.92
C THR A 176 -8.43 -9.62 4.79
N VAL A 177 -7.74 -8.98 5.76
CA VAL A 177 -6.28 -8.85 5.78
C VAL A 177 -5.71 -9.41 7.09
N PRO A 178 -4.89 -10.48 7.06
CA PRO A 178 -4.25 -11.03 8.25
C PRO A 178 -3.29 -10.03 8.91
N GLY A 179 -3.30 -9.98 10.24
CA GLY A 179 -2.43 -9.14 11.07
C GLY A 179 -3.02 -7.79 11.49
N TYR A 180 -4.21 -7.43 11.01
CA TYR A 180 -4.89 -6.18 11.38
C TYR A 180 -6.13 -6.44 12.23
N ARG A 181 -6.46 -5.49 13.12
CA ARG A 181 -7.67 -5.56 13.94
C ARG A 181 -8.89 -5.18 13.10
N ASN A 182 -10.04 -5.73 13.46
CA ASN A 182 -11.30 -5.31 12.85
C ASN A 182 -11.65 -3.86 13.23
N CYS A 183 -12.28 -3.17 12.30
CA CYS A 183 -13.03 -1.96 12.59
C CYS A 183 -14.33 -2.33 13.34
#